data_AF-A0AAW9AT86-F1
#
_entry.id   AF-A0AAW9AT86-F1
#
_cell.length_a   1.000
_cell.length_b   1.000
_cell.length_c   1.000
_cell.angle_alpha   90.00
_cell.angle_beta   90.00
_cell.angle_gamma   90.00
#
_symmetry.space_group_name_H-M   'P 1'
#
loop_
_entity.id
_entity.type
_entity.pdbx_description
1 polymer ?
#
loop_
_entity_poly.entity_id
_entity_poly.type
_entity_poly.pdbx_seq_one_letter_code
_entity_poly.pdbx_strand_id
1 'polypeptide(L)'
;MEIVWSVVVGVFVAAGVYLMLEKHILRLLFGIMLLSSAVNLAIFTAGRLTPGEPPLIGDNALLPPDSAANPLPQALILTAIVIGFGLLIFALMLFYRAYKDTGTANVDEMQRSEEGQ
;
A
#
# COMPACT_ATOMS: atom_id res chain seq x y z
N MET A 1 7.25 7.87 20.39
CA MET A 1 6.40 8.20 19.21
C MET A 1 5.95 6.94 18.50
N GLU A 2 6.68 5.83 18.64
CA GLU A 2 6.44 4.56 17.97
C GLU A 2 5.05 4.00 18.26
N ILE A 3 4.56 4.07 19.51
CA ILE A 3 3.24 3.54 19.90
C ILE A 3 2.11 4.17 19.07
N VAL A 4 2.13 5.48 18.88
CA VAL A 4 1.09 6.19 18.11
C VAL A 4 1.10 5.69 16.66
N TRP A 5 2.28 5.57 16.07
CA TRP A 5 2.43 5.06 14.71
C TRP A 5 2.01 3.60 14.57
N SER A 6 2.32 2.74 15.56
CA SER A 6 1.87 1.34 15.57
C SER A 6 0.34 1.24 15.61
N VAL A 7 -0.33 2.10 16.38
CA VAL A 7 -1.80 2.16 16.41
C VAL A 7 -2.35 2.63 15.06
N VAL A 8 -1.76 3.65 14.44
CA VAL A 8 -2.16 4.12 13.10
C VAL A 8 -2.03 3.02 12.06
N VAL A 9 -0.90 2.30 12.05
CA VAL A 9 -0.70 1.15 11.15
C VAL A 9 -1.77 0.09 11.40
N GLY A 10 -2.05 -0.26 12.66
CA GLY A 10 -3.11 -1.21 13.01
C GLY A 10 -4.48 -0.81 12.50
N VAL A 11 -4.85 0.47 12.63
CA VAL A 11 -6.12 1.01 12.10
C VAL A 11 -6.16 0.93 10.57
N PHE A 12 -5.08 1.27 9.88
CA PHE A 12 -5.00 1.20 8.42
C PHE A 12 -5.11 -0.24 7.91
N VAL A 13 -4.44 -1.19 8.58
CA VAL A 13 -4.57 -2.62 8.25
C VAL A 13 -6.01 -3.09 8.48
N ALA A 14 -6.61 -2.78 9.63
CA ALA A 14 -7.98 -3.17 9.95
C ALA A 14 -8.99 -2.61 8.93
N ALA A 15 -8.88 -1.32 8.60
CA ALA A 15 -9.72 -0.67 7.60
C ALA A 15 -9.50 -1.23 6.18
N GLY A 16 -8.24 -1.51 5.82
CA GLY A 16 -7.90 -2.09 4.53
C GLY A 16 -8.51 -3.48 4.35
N VAL A 17 -8.36 -4.33 5.36
CA VAL A 17 -8.98 -5.67 5.39
C VAL A 17 -10.51 -5.55 5.35
N TYR A 18 -11.10 -4.67 6.15
CA TYR A 18 -12.55 -4.45 6.14
C TYR A 18 -13.09 -4.10 4.76
N LEU A 19 -12.43 -3.18 4.05
CA LEU A 19 -12.80 -2.78 2.68
C LEU A 19 -12.60 -3.91 1.66
N MET A 20 -11.58 -4.76 1.84
CA MET A 20 -11.35 -5.92 0.98
C MET A 20 -12.43 -7.00 1.10
N LEU A 21 -13.11 -7.08 2.25
CA LEU A 21 -14.23 -8.00 2.46
C LEU A 21 -15.53 -7.49 1.84
N GLU A 22 -15.54 -6.29 1.28
CA GLU A 22 -16.74 -5.70 0.74
C GLU A 22 -17.06 -6.18 -0.68
N LYS A 23 -18.35 -6.31 -0.97
CA LYS A 23 -18.86 -6.85 -2.24
C LYS A 23 -18.65 -5.93 -3.44
N HIS A 24 -18.42 -4.64 -3.21
CA HIS A 24 -18.29 -3.67 -4.29
C HIS A 24 -16.82 -3.53 -4.71
N ILE A 25 -16.53 -3.76 -5.99
CA ILE A 25 -15.16 -3.78 -6.53
C ILE A 25 -14.34 -2.53 -6.20
N LEU A 26 -14.91 -1.33 -6.30
CA LEU A 26 -14.17 -0.11 -5.97
C LEU A 26 -13.73 -0.09 -4.50
N ARG A 27 -14.57 -0.59 -3.59
CA ARG A 27 -14.25 -0.66 -2.16
C ARG A 27 -13.13 -1.66 -1.91
N LEU A 28 -13.15 -2.80 -2.59
CA LEU A 28 -12.03 -3.75 -2.59
C LEU A 28 -10.72 -3.12 -3.10
N LEU A 29 -10.77 -2.32 -4.18
CA LEU A 29 -9.60 -1.60 -4.71
C LEU A 29 -9.06 -0.57 -3.69
N PHE A 30 -9.94 0.18 -3.02
CA PHE A 30 -9.56 1.07 -1.92
C PHE A 30 -8.95 0.30 -0.75
N GLY A 31 -9.46 -0.90 -0.43
CA GLY A 31 -8.88 -1.78 0.57
C GLY A 31 -7.44 -2.17 0.25
N ILE A 32 -7.16 -2.55 -1.00
CA ILE A 32 -5.79 -2.88 -1.46
C ILE A 32 -4.87 -1.64 -1.36
N MET A 33 -5.34 -0.47 -1.79
CA MET A 33 -4.56 0.78 -1.69
C MET A 33 -4.24 1.15 -0.24
N LEU A 34 -5.21 1.01 0.65
CA LEU A 34 -5.05 1.33 2.06
C LEU A 34 -4.09 0.35 2.74
N LEU A 35 -4.19 -0.95 2.42
CA LEU A 35 -3.29 -1.97 2.94
C LEU A 35 -1.84 -1.75 2.45
N SER A 36 -1.65 -1.40 1.19
CA SER A 36 -0.33 -1.03 0.65
C SER A 36 0.27 0.17 1.40
N SER A 37 -0.55 1.18 1.66
CA SER A 37 -0.15 2.35 2.46
C SER A 37 0.21 1.96 3.91
N ALA A 38 -0.53 1.02 4.51
CA ALA A 38 -0.25 0.52 5.85
C ALA A 38 1.11 -0.20 5.93
N VAL A 39 1.45 -1.01 4.92
CA VAL A 39 2.75 -1.69 4.82
C VAL A 39 3.89 -0.68 4.66
N ASN A 40 3.71 0.35 3.84
CA ASN A 40 4.71 1.42 3.70
C ASN A 40 4.96 2.14 5.03
N LEU A 41 3.90 2.44 5.79
CA LEU A 41 4.02 3.00 7.15
C LEU A 41 4.69 2.02 8.11
N ALA A 42 4.40 0.72 8.04
CA ALA A 42 5.05 -0.29 8.88
C ALA A 42 6.56 -0.32 8.64
N ILE A 43 7.00 -0.34 7.37
CA ILE A 43 8.43 -0.26 7.00
C ILE A 43 9.06 1.03 7.52
N PHE A 44 8.36 2.16 7.39
CA PHE A 44 8.84 3.45 7.90
C PHE A 44 9.08 3.42 9.41
N THR A 45 8.14 2.86 10.17
CA THR A 45 8.25 2.77 11.64
C THR A 45 9.37 1.84 12.11
N ALA A 46 9.70 0.79 11.33
CA ALA A 46 10.81 -0.11 11.62
C ALA A 46 12.19 0.56 11.49
N GLY A 47 12.28 1.69 10.78
CA GLY A 47 13.51 2.42 10.48
C GLY A 47 14.14 3.24 11.60
N ARG A 48 13.51 3.29 12.78
CA ARG A 48 13.66 4.32 13.85
C ARG A 48 13.25 5.71 13.37
N LEU A 49 12.24 6.26 14.04
CA LEU A 49 11.70 7.61 13.80
C LEU A 49 12.53 8.69 14.51
N THR A 50 13.82 8.72 14.25
CA THR A 50 14.70 9.78 14.78
C THR A 50 14.59 11.01 13.89
N PRO A 51 14.39 12.22 14.44
CA PRO A 51 14.58 13.45 13.68
C PRO A 51 16.03 13.49 13.20
N GLY A 52 16.22 13.30 11.90
CA GLY A 52 17.53 13.27 11.28
C GLY A 52 17.52 14.09 10.00
N GLU A 53 18.70 14.52 9.58
CA GLU A 53 18.87 15.19 8.30
C GLU A 53 18.62 14.20 7.15
N PRO A 54 18.21 14.67 5.96
CA PRO A 54 18.10 13.83 4.78
C PRO A 54 19.40 13.04 4.56
N PRO A 55 19.33 11.75 4.18
CA PRO A 55 20.50 10.91 3.96
C PRO A 55 21.19 11.26 2.63
N LEU A 56 21.73 12.48 2.55
CA LEU A 56 22.44 13.03 1.41
C LEU A 56 23.88 13.28 1.81
N ILE A 57 24.81 12.89 0.93
CA ILE A 57 26.23 13.17 1.10
C ILE A 57 26.49 14.57 0.51
N GLY A 58 27.04 15.48 1.32
CA GLY A 58 27.39 16.82 0.86
C GLY A 58 28.60 16.81 -0.10
N ASP A 59 28.74 17.87 -0.90
CA ASP A 59 29.70 17.97 -2.02
C ASP A 59 31.18 17.70 -1.65
N ASN A 60 31.55 17.77 -0.37
CA ASN A 60 32.92 17.58 0.11
C ASN A 60 33.05 16.53 1.23
N ALA A 61 32.04 15.66 1.42
CA ALA A 61 32.03 14.63 2.45
C ALA A 61 32.12 13.22 1.84
N LEU A 62 32.83 12.31 2.50
CA LEU A 62 32.91 10.89 2.12
C LEU A 62 31.83 10.03 2.80
N LEU A 63 31.24 10.55 3.88
CA LEU A 63 30.25 9.88 4.72
C LEU A 63 29.08 10.85 5.00
N PRO A 64 27.85 10.34 5.13
CA PRO A 64 26.72 11.15 5.56
C PRO A 64 26.89 11.64 7.02
N PRO A 65 26.23 12.74 7.42
CA PRO A 65 26.24 13.23 8.80
C PRO A 65 25.83 12.15 9.81
N ASP A 66 26.37 12.17 11.02
CA ASP A 66 25.94 11.26 12.11
C ASP A 66 24.44 11.44 12.47
N SER A 67 23.89 12.61 12.15
CA SER A 67 22.47 12.98 12.25
C SER A 67 21.62 12.47 11.08
N ALA A 68 22.18 11.81 10.08
CA ALA A 68 21.43 11.39 8.89
C ALA A 68 20.39 10.31 9.24
N ALA A 69 19.20 10.44 8.65
CA ALA A 69 18.16 9.42 8.76
C ALA A 69 18.59 8.10 8.08
N ASN A 70 18.01 6.97 8.51
CA ASN A 70 18.31 5.67 7.90
C ASN A 70 17.82 5.64 6.43
N PRO A 71 18.71 5.43 5.43
CA PRO A 71 18.30 5.39 4.02
C PRO A 71 17.62 4.09 3.62
N LEU A 72 17.80 2.99 4.38
CA LEU A 72 17.29 1.67 3.99
C LEU A 72 15.75 1.62 3.92
N PRO A 73 14.98 2.05 4.94
CA PRO A 73 13.53 2.10 4.86
C PRO A 73 13.03 2.97 3.69
N GLN A 74 13.70 4.08 3.40
CA GLN A 74 13.30 5.00 2.33
C GLN A 74 13.40 4.34 0.95
N ALA A 75 14.52 3.64 0.69
CA ALA A 75 14.70 2.89 -0.54
C ALA A 75 13.68 1.76 -0.68
N LEU A 76 13.43 1.01 0.40
CA LEU A 76 12.44 -0.08 0.41
C LEU A 76 11.02 0.42 0.13
N ILE A 77 10.62 1.55 0.72
CA ILE A 77 9.30 2.14 0.51
C ILE A 77 9.16 2.62 -0.94
N LEU A 78 10.18 3.26 -1.53
CA LEU A 78 10.11 3.68 -2.93
C LEU A 78 9.90 2.48 -3.88
N THR A 79 10.59 1.37 -3.64
CA THR A 79 10.38 0.13 -4.40
C THR A 79 8.98 -0.43 -4.19
N ALA A 80 8.49 -0.47 -2.95
CA ALA A 80 7.16 -0.96 -2.62
C ALA A 80 6.05 -0.12 -3.27
N ILE A 81 6.21 1.21 -3.33
CA ILE A 81 5.27 2.12 -4.00
C ILE A 81 5.14 1.79 -5.49
N VAL A 82 6.26 1.58 -6.19
CA VAL A 82 6.24 1.29 -7.64
C VAL A 82 5.59 -0.07 -7.92
N ILE A 83 5.93 -1.11 -7.15
CA ILE A 83 5.32 -2.44 -7.26
C ILE A 83 3.81 -2.36 -6.97
N GLY A 84 3.44 -1.69 -5.87
CA GLY A 84 2.05 -1.51 -5.47
C GLY A 84 1.22 -0.77 -6.52
N PHE A 85 1.80 0.27 -7.13
CA PHE A 85 1.15 1.01 -8.21
C PHE A 85 0.92 0.15 -9.46
N GLY A 86 1.92 -0.65 -9.87
CA GLY A 86 1.77 -1.59 -10.99
C GLY A 86 0.67 -2.62 -10.76
N LEU A 87 0.64 -3.23 -9.57
CA LEU A 87 -0.40 -4.19 -9.17
C LEU A 87 -1.78 -3.53 -9.10
N LEU A 88 -1.86 -2.28 -8.64
CA LEU A 88 -3.12 -1.52 -8.57
C LEU A 88 -3.70 -1.26 -9.96
N ILE A 89 -2.88 -0.78 -10.90
CA ILE A 89 -3.32 -0.57 -12.29
C ILE A 89 -3.77 -1.89 -12.90
N PHE A 90 -3.00 -2.95 -12.69
CA PHE A 90 -3.34 -4.27 -13.19
C PHE A 90 -4.70 -4.75 -12.66
N ALA A 91 -4.91 -4.68 -11.34
CA ALA A 91 -6.19 -5.02 -10.72
C ALA A 91 -7.34 -4.15 -11.24
N LEU A 92 -7.14 -2.84 -11.35
CA LEU A 92 -8.12 -1.91 -11.91
C LEU A 92 -8.52 -2.28 -13.34
N MET A 93 -7.54 -2.62 -14.18
CA MET A 93 -7.79 -3.03 -15.57
C MET A 93 -8.55 -4.37 -15.66
N LEU A 94 -8.21 -5.34 -14.80
CA LEU A 94 -8.95 -6.59 -14.69
C LEU A 94 -10.41 -6.35 -14.29
N PHE A 95 -10.62 -5.52 -13.27
CA PHE A 95 -11.95 -5.18 -12.81
C PHE A 95 -12.77 -4.39 -13.81
N TYR A 96 -12.14 -3.45 -14.52
CA TYR A 96 -12.78 -2.75 -15.63
C TYR A 96 -13.23 -3.72 -16.72
N ARG A 97 -12.38 -4.71 -17.04
CA ARG A 97 -12.74 -5.75 -18.01
C ARG A 97 -13.90 -6.62 -17.51
N ALA A 98 -13.84 -7.07 -16.26
CA ALA A 98 -14.90 -7.86 -15.64
C ALA A 98 -16.23 -7.10 -15.61
N TYR A 99 -16.21 -5.81 -15.27
CA TYR A 99 -17.38 -4.94 -15.31
C TYR A 99 -17.96 -4.82 -16.74
N LYS A 100 -17.11 -4.68 -17.76
CA LYS A 100 -17.56 -4.62 -19.15
C LYS A 100 -18.24 -5.92 -19.61
N ASP A 101 -17.78 -7.06 -19.11
CA ASP A 101 -18.29 -8.37 -19.50
C ASP A 101 -19.53 -8.81 -18.69
N THR A 102 -19.65 -8.39 -17.42
CA THR A 102 -20.77 -8.75 -16.52
C THR A 102 -21.83 -7.65 -16.33
N GLY A 103 -21.48 -6.38 -16.56
CA GLY A 103 -22.37 -5.23 -16.38
C GLY A 103 -22.61 -4.80 -14.92
N THR A 104 -21.99 -5.47 -13.95
CA THR A 104 -22.16 -5.20 -12.51
C THR A 104 -20.82 -4.94 -11.84
N ALA A 105 -20.82 -4.13 -10.78
CA ALA A 105 -19.65 -3.87 -9.93
C ALA A 105 -19.71 -4.65 -8.60
N ASN A 106 -20.76 -5.47 -8.42
CA ASN A 106 -20.96 -6.34 -7.27
C ASN A 106 -20.33 -7.70 -7.54
N VAL A 107 -19.35 -8.09 -6.74
CA VAL A 107 -18.60 -9.35 -6.89
C VAL A 107 -19.52 -10.57 -6.79
N ASP A 108 -20.54 -10.53 -5.92
CA ASP A 108 -21.50 -11.64 -5.76
C ASP A 108 -22.35 -11.89 -7.00
N GLU A 109 -22.51 -10.88 -7.88
CA GLU A 109 -23.30 -11.00 -9.10
C GLU A 109 -22.45 -11.44 -10.30
N MET A 110 -21.13 -11.57 -10.15
CA MET A 110 -20.20 -11.95 -11.22
C MET A 110 -20.10 -13.47 -11.44
N GLN A 111 -21.23 -14.19 -11.44
CA GLN A 111 -21.29 -15.66 -11.45
C GLN A 111 -21.34 -16.30 -12.85
N ARG A 112 -20.83 -15.62 -13.89
CA ARG A 112 -20.98 -16.07 -15.28
C ARG A 112 -20.29 -17.40 -15.61
N SER A 113 -19.37 -17.87 -14.78
CA SER A 113 -18.76 -19.21 -14.89
C SER A 113 -19.55 -20.32 -14.19
N GLU A 114 -20.56 -19.97 -13.39
CA GLU A 114 -21.37 -20.91 -12.60
C GLU A 114 -22.70 -21.26 -13.29
N GLU A 115 -22.92 -20.85 -14.55
CA GLU A 115 -24.13 -21.12 -15.37
C GLU A 115 -24.36 -22.61 -15.72
N GLY A 116 -23.82 -23.55 -14.93
CA GLY A 116 -24.04 -25.00 -15.01
C GLY A 116 -24.66 -25.64 -13.77
N GLN A 117 -25.18 -24.86 -12.80
CA GLN A 117 -26.06 -25.32 -11.72
C GLN A 117 -27.47 -24.73 -11.88
#